data_AF-A0A1N7BHB6-F1
#
_entry.id   AF-A0A1N7BHB6-F1
#
_cell.length_a   1.000
_cell.length_b   1.000
_cell.length_c   1.000
_cell.angle_alpha   90.00
_cell.angle_beta   90.00
_cell.angle_gamma   90.00
#
_symmetry.space_group_name_H-M   'P 1'
#
loop_
_entity.id
_entity.type
_entity.pdbx_description
1 polymer ?
#
loop_
_entity_poly.entity_id
_entity_poly.type
_entity_poly.pdbx_seq_one_letter_code
_entity_poly.pdbx_strand_id
1 'polypeptide(L)'
;MIVSCYKKYKQDLINILTHWVTQQEYNISNMLKKKLNYCCLLALVILVNIGCDSNKQRTVIDYYDDGTIESEIQVIGNKENGISKHYYPSGKLHLELSVTDDKLEGEGREYFEDGSLKSVRNYKNDELHGWVMDYDQGEVLRNRTQYSKGRVVFNVSFYPSGDTSAIHENGRTFLFYETGRVKQVLCTNDIEIFGLVKFSADGNTLKREGPLNCLTKEDSLLLERQYPSWHDKHAK
;
A
#
# COMPACT_ATOMS: atom_id res chain seq x y z
N MET A 1 34.80 -68.08 -65.66
CA MET A 1 33.65 -67.16 -65.40
C MET A 1 32.84 -67.48 -64.14
N ILE A 2 32.73 -68.73 -63.66
CA ILE A 2 31.78 -69.10 -62.58
C ILE A 2 32.20 -68.63 -61.17
N VAL A 3 33.49 -68.63 -60.81
CA VAL A 3 33.98 -68.23 -59.47
C VAL A 3 33.80 -66.72 -59.18
N SER A 4 33.81 -65.88 -60.21
CA SER A 4 33.60 -64.43 -60.07
C SER A 4 32.14 -64.07 -59.75
N CYS A 5 31.19 -64.91 -60.17
CA CYS A 5 29.75 -64.67 -59.96
C CYS A 5 29.34 -64.92 -58.51
N TYR A 6 29.92 -65.95 -57.87
CA TYR A 6 29.61 -66.33 -56.49
C TYR A 6 30.13 -65.33 -55.45
N LYS A 7 31.35 -64.78 -55.64
CA LYS A 7 31.89 -63.73 -54.75
C LYS A 7 31.05 -62.45 -54.76
N LYS A 8 30.56 -62.05 -55.95
CA LYS A 8 29.69 -60.89 -56.11
C LYS A 8 28.35 -61.11 -55.40
N TYR A 9 27.72 -62.26 -55.60
CA TYR A 9 26.44 -62.59 -54.97
C TYR A 9 26.52 -62.64 -53.43
N LYS A 10 27.62 -63.17 -52.88
CA LYS A 10 27.85 -63.18 -51.42
C LYS A 10 28.02 -61.77 -50.85
N GLN A 11 28.73 -60.88 -51.55
CA GLN A 11 28.91 -59.49 -51.12
C GLN A 11 27.60 -58.69 -51.19
N ASP A 12 26.80 -58.92 -52.23
CA ASP A 12 25.50 -58.27 -52.40
C ASP A 12 24.53 -58.67 -51.26
N LEU A 13 24.51 -59.95 -50.88
CA LEU A 13 23.72 -60.44 -49.73
C LEU A 13 24.17 -59.83 -48.39
N ILE A 14 25.48 -59.72 -48.14
CA ILE A 14 26.01 -59.09 -46.93
C ILE A 14 25.60 -57.62 -46.90
N ASN A 15 25.75 -56.90 -48.01
CA ASN A 15 25.38 -55.49 -48.11
C ASN A 15 23.87 -55.28 -47.83
N ILE A 16 23.00 -56.15 -48.38
CA ILE A 16 21.55 -56.11 -48.14
C ILE A 16 21.24 -56.38 -46.67
N LEU A 17 21.86 -57.39 -46.06
CA LEU A 17 21.67 -57.72 -44.65
C LEU A 17 22.16 -56.60 -43.73
N THR A 18 23.33 -56.01 -44.01
CA THR A 18 23.84 -54.87 -43.24
C THR A 18 22.96 -53.63 -43.40
N HIS A 19 22.42 -53.39 -44.60
CA HIS A 19 21.49 -52.30 -44.82
C HIS A 19 20.17 -52.52 -44.07
N TRP A 20 19.67 -53.76 -44.05
CA TRP A 20 18.43 -54.09 -43.33
C TRP A 20 18.59 -54.00 -41.80
N VAL A 21 19.71 -54.48 -41.25
CA VAL A 21 20.02 -54.37 -39.81
C VAL A 21 20.19 -52.91 -39.39
N THR A 22 20.94 -52.11 -40.17
CA THR A 22 21.10 -50.67 -39.88
C THR A 22 19.79 -49.89 -39.98
N GLN A 23 18.90 -50.26 -40.91
CA GLN A 23 17.54 -49.69 -40.98
C GLN A 23 16.66 -50.08 -39.78
N GLN A 24 16.77 -51.31 -39.26
CA GLN A 24 16.05 -51.70 -38.04
C GLN A 24 16.56 -50.94 -36.80
N GLU A 25 17.87 -50.83 -36.61
CA GLU A 25 18.47 -50.10 -35.49
C GLU A 25 18.13 -48.61 -35.53
N TYR A 26 18.15 -47.99 -36.72
CA TYR A 26 17.74 -46.61 -36.93
C TYR A 26 16.26 -46.38 -36.57
N ASN A 27 15.37 -47.31 -36.96
CA ASN A 27 13.94 -47.23 -36.64
C ASN A 27 13.66 -47.40 -35.14
N ILE A 28 14.35 -48.31 -34.45
CA ILE A 28 14.20 -48.51 -32.99
C ILE A 28 14.72 -47.27 -32.24
N SER A 29 15.88 -46.73 -32.61
CA SER A 29 16.44 -45.50 -32.04
C SER A 29 15.48 -44.31 -32.20
N ASN A 30 14.89 -44.15 -33.39
CA ASN A 30 13.91 -43.09 -33.64
C ASN A 30 12.59 -43.29 -32.88
N MET A 31 12.12 -44.53 -32.71
CA MET A 31 10.95 -44.81 -31.88
C MET A 31 11.20 -44.53 -30.40
N LEU A 32 12.37 -44.91 -29.87
CA LEU A 32 12.75 -44.62 -28.49
C LEU A 32 12.91 -43.13 -28.24
N LYS A 33 13.53 -42.38 -29.17
CA LYS A 33 13.64 -40.92 -29.09
C LYS A 33 12.27 -40.23 -29.14
N LYS A 34 11.34 -40.70 -29.98
CA LYS A 34 9.97 -40.18 -30.03
C LYS A 34 9.21 -40.46 -28.73
N LYS A 35 9.32 -41.66 -28.16
CA LYS A 35 8.69 -42.01 -26.87
C LYS A 35 9.30 -41.22 -25.71
N LEU A 36 10.63 -41.07 -25.68
CA LEU A 36 11.33 -40.27 -24.67
C LEU A 36 10.91 -38.80 -24.75
N ASN A 37 10.81 -38.23 -25.96
CA ASN A 37 10.29 -36.87 -26.17
C ASN A 37 8.83 -36.73 -25.75
N TYR A 38 8.00 -37.73 -26.03
CA TYR A 38 6.59 -37.73 -25.62
C TYR A 38 6.44 -37.81 -24.10
N CYS A 39 7.27 -38.62 -23.43
CA CYS A 39 7.33 -38.67 -21.97
C CYS A 39 7.85 -37.36 -21.36
N CYS A 40 8.87 -36.73 -21.95
CA CYS A 40 9.37 -35.43 -21.50
C CYS A 40 8.33 -34.31 -21.70
N LEU A 41 7.59 -34.33 -22.81
CA LEU A 41 6.50 -33.40 -23.07
C LEU A 41 5.33 -33.61 -22.10
N LEU A 42 4.94 -34.87 -21.84
CA LEU A 42 3.95 -35.20 -20.82
C LEU A 42 4.41 -34.79 -19.42
N ALA A 43 5.68 -35.01 -19.07
CA ALA A 43 6.25 -34.56 -17.81
C ALA A 43 6.29 -33.03 -17.69
N LEU A 44 6.63 -32.31 -18.77
CA LEU A 44 6.56 -30.84 -18.82
C LEU A 44 5.13 -30.34 -18.70
N VAL A 45 4.16 -30.95 -19.38
CA VAL A 45 2.73 -30.60 -19.25
C VAL A 45 2.23 -30.89 -17.84
N ILE A 46 2.65 -31.99 -17.21
CA ILE A 46 2.33 -32.30 -15.81
C ILE A 46 2.99 -31.27 -14.88
N LEU A 47 4.26 -30.90 -15.09
CA LEU A 47 4.96 -29.88 -14.30
C LEU A 47 4.36 -28.47 -14.45
N VAL A 48 3.85 -28.13 -15.64
CA VAL A 48 3.11 -26.88 -15.89
C VAL A 48 1.73 -26.90 -15.22
N ASN A 49 1.08 -28.07 -15.11
CA ASN A 49 -0.22 -28.23 -14.45
C ASN A 49 -0.11 -28.48 -12.92
N ILE A 50 1.07 -28.85 -12.40
CA ILE A 50 1.41 -28.78 -10.97
C ILE A 50 1.92 -27.35 -10.64
N GLY A 51 1.42 -26.34 -11.35
CA GLY A 51 1.51 -24.96 -10.90
C GLY A 51 0.94 -24.91 -9.48
N CYS A 52 1.82 -24.87 -8.49
CA CYS A 52 1.47 -24.67 -7.10
C CYS A 52 0.62 -23.40 -7.07
N ASP A 53 -0.62 -23.53 -6.64
CA ASP A 53 -1.63 -22.46 -6.65
C ASP A 53 -1.25 -21.42 -5.59
N SER A 54 -0.18 -20.65 -5.87
CA SER A 54 0.44 -19.70 -4.96
C SER A 54 -0.42 -18.46 -4.73
N ASN A 55 -1.58 -18.39 -5.39
CA ASN A 55 -2.52 -17.27 -5.34
C ASN A 55 -3.85 -17.63 -4.67
N LYS A 56 -3.92 -18.75 -3.95
CA LYS A 56 -5.12 -19.07 -3.18
C LYS A 56 -5.30 -18.04 -2.06
N GLN A 57 -6.22 -17.11 -2.27
CA GLN A 57 -6.69 -16.18 -1.26
C GLN A 57 -7.59 -16.93 -0.27
N ARG A 58 -7.36 -16.72 1.03
CA ARG A 58 -8.20 -17.20 2.12
C ARG A 58 -8.42 -16.10 3.13
N THR A 59 -9.54 -16.16 3.84
CA THR A 59 -9.81 -15.29 4.99
C THR A 59 -9.54 -16.08 6.26
N VAL A 60 -8.68 -15.56 7.14
CA VAL A 60 -8.52 -16.04 8.51
C VAL A 60 -9.48 -15.26 9.38
N ILE A 61 -10.24 -15.95 10.23
CA ILE A 61 -11.25 -15.34 11.10
C ILE A 61 -10.89 -15.68 12.53
N ASP A 62 -10.73 -14.65 13.36
CA ASP A 62 -10.59 -14.78 14.80
C ASP A 62 -11.90 -14.40 15.48
N TYR A 63 -12.13 -14.96 16.68
CA TYR A 63 -13.36 -14.80 17.43
C TYR A 63 -13.05 -14.39 18.86
N TYR A 64 -13.91 -13.54 19.41
CA TYR A 64 -13.95 -13.25 20.84
C TYR A 64 -14.38 -14.47 21.65
N ASP A 65 -14.19 -14.41 22.97
CA ASP A 65 -14.56 -15.48 23.91
C ASP A 65 -16.06 -15.85 23.86
N ASP A 66 -16.93 -14.91 23.48
CA ASP A 66 -18.37 -15.12 23.33
C ASP A 66 -18.77 -15.70 21.95
N GLY A 67 -17.79 -15.92 21.06
CA GLY A 67 -17.97 -16.45 19.71
C GLY A 67 -18.33 -15.42 18.65
N THR A 68 -18.39 -14.13 18.99
CA THR A 68 -18.54 -13.07 17.98
C THR A 68 -17.22 -12.87 17.21
N ILE A 69 -17.31 -12.41 15.96
CA ILE A 69 -16.12 -12.22 15.11
C ILE A 69 -15.30 -11.06 15.67
N GLU A 70 -14.01 -11.31 15.90
CA GLU A 70 -13.04 -10.30 16.32
C GLU A 70 -12.33 -9.70 15.10
N SER A 71 -11.90 -10.54 14.16
CA SER A 71 -11.17 -10.08 12.98
C SER A 71 -11.42 -10.96 11.74
N GLU A 72 -11.23 -10.37 10.57
CA GLU A 72 -11.19 -11.03 9.26
C GLU A 72 -9.96 -10.55 8.50
N ILE A 73 -8.98 -11.44 8.29
CA ILE A 73 -7.70 -11.11 7.67
C ILE A 73 -7.58 -11.82 6.33
N GLN A 74 -7.37 -11.06 5.26
CA GLN A 74 -7.11 -11.63 3.93
C GLN A 74 -5.66 -12.08 3.81
N VAL A 75 -5.47 -13.35 3.42
CA VAL A 75 -4.17 -14.00 3.28
C VAL A 75 -4.05 -14.58 1.87
N ILE A 76 -2.99 -14.24 1.16
CA ILE A 76 -2.63 -14.84 -0.14
C ILE A 76 -1.35 -15.65 0.06
N GLY A 77 -1.44 -16.97 -0.12
CA GLY A 77 -0.35 -17.89 0.22
C GLY A 77 -0.09 -17.90 1.73
N ASN A 78 1.08 -17.40 2.15
CA ASN A 78 1.52 -17.34 3.55
C ASN A 78 1.60 -15.91 4.10
N LYS A 79 1.09 -14.92 3.37
CA LYS A 79 1.18 -13.51 3.75
C LYS A 79 -0.18 -12.85 3.77
N GLU A 80 -0.36 -11.92 4.70
CA GLU A 80 -1.47 -11.00 4.70
C GLU A 80 -1.39 -10.09 3.47
N ASN A 81 -2.49 -10.05 2.72
CA ASN A 81 -2.59 -9.29 1.50
C ASN A 81 -4.06 -9.03 1.18
N GLY A 82 -4.42 -7.75 1.08
CA GLY A 82 -5.79 -7.28 0.93
C GLY A 82 -6.25 -6.46 2.12
N ILE A 83 -7.51 -6.63 2.50
CA ILE A 83 -8.12 -5.88 3.61
C ILE A 83 -8.18 -6.75 4.86
N SER A 84 -7.65 -6.23 5.96
CA SER A 84 -7.87 -6.74 7.32
C SER A 84 -8.97 -5.93 7.98
N LYS A 85 -9.93 -6.61 8.62
CA LYS A 85 -11.03 -5.99 9.35
C LYS A 85 -11.00 -6.44 10.80
N HIS A 86 -11.25 -5.52 11.71
CA HIS A 86 -11.47 -5.81 13.12
C HIS A 86 -12.80 -5.24 13.55
N TYR A 87 -13.47 -5.94 14.45
CA TYR A 87 -14.80 -5.61 14.91
C TYR A 87 -14.77 -5.31 16.41
N TYR A 88 -15.77 -4.59 16.90
CA TYR A 88 -16.07 -4.49 18.33
C TYR A 88 -16.73 -5.78 18.83
N PRO A 89 -16.75 -6.06 20.14
CA PRO A 89 -17.53 -7.18 20.70
C PRO A 89 -19.04 -7.13 20.36
N SER A 90 -19.56 -5.94 20.04
CA SER A 90 -20.92 -5.78 19.52
C SER A 90 -21.12 -6.30 18.07
N GLY A 91 -20.05 -6.73 17.40
CA GLY A 91 -20.03 -7.17 16.00
C GLY A 91 -19.96 -6.02 14.98
N LYS A 92 -19.86 -4.77 15.43
CA LYS A 92 -19.75 -3.60 14.54
C LYS A 92 -18.31 -3.40 14.09
N LEU A 93 -18.11 -2.91 12.86
CA LEU A 93 -16.78 -2.65 12.33
C LEU A 93 -16.07 -1.60 13.18
N HIS A 94 -14.86 -1.92 13.62
CA HIS A 94 -13.99 -1.05 14.40
C HIS A 94 -12.87 -0.48 13.53
N LEU A 95 -12.24 -1.33 12.71
CA LEU A 95 -11.04 -0.98 11.98
C LEU A 95 -10.99 -1.74 10.65
N GLU A 96 -10.60 -1.04 9.59
CA GLU A 96 -10.27 -1.60 8.28
C GLU A 96 -8.85 -1.16 7.91
N LEU A 97 -7.98 -2.09 7.53
CA LEU A 97 -6.59 -1.84 7.17
C LEU A 97 -6.26 -2.44 5.81
N SER A 98 -5.61 -1.66 4.96
CA SER A 98 -5.00 -2.17 3.72
C SER A 98 -3.63 -2.75 4.02
N VAL A 99 -3.44 -4.03 3.68
CA VAL A 99 -2.22 -4.80 3.94
C VAL A 99 -1.68 -5.35 2.62
N THR A 100 -0.38 -5.23 2.38
CA THR A 100 0.33 -5.82 1.25
C THR A 100 1.61 -6.47 1.76
N ASP A 101 1.79 -7.77 1.50
CA ASP A 101 2.99 -8.51 1.91
C ASP A 101 3.31 -8.38 3.42
N ASP A 102 2.29 -8.57 4.28
CA ASP A 102 2.37 -8.45 5.74
C ASP A 102 2.64 -7.02 6.28
N LYS A 103 2.50 -5.99 5.43
CA LYS A 103 2.72 -4.59 5.80
C LYS A 103 1.50 -3.73 5.56
N LEU A 104 1.29 -2.74 6.41
CA LEU A 104 0.30 -1.69 6.15
C LEU A 104 0.75 -0.87 4.94
N GLU A 105 -0.09 -0.85 3.92
CA GLU A 105 0.15 -0.14 2.67
C GLU A 105 -1.19 0.37 2.12
N GLY A 106 -1.34 1.69 2.04
CA GLY A 106 -2.57 2.35 1.63
C GLY A 106 -3.42 2.85 2.78
N GLU A 107 -4.73 2.94 2.56
CA GLU A 107 -5.67 3.56 3.50
C GLU A 107 -6.11 2.56 4.59
N GLY A 108 -6.19 3.06 5.81
CA GLY A 108 -6.85 2.42 6.94
C GLY A 108 -7.94 3.34 7.51
N ARG A 109 -9.05 2.75 7.94
CA ARG A 109 -10.22 3.46 8.47
C ARG A 109 -10.59 2.92 9.82
N GLU A 110 -10.76 3.81 10.78
CA GLU A 110 -11.23 3.48 12.12
C GLU A 110 -12.64 4.06 12.30
N TYR A 111 -13.49 3.34 13.01
CA TYR A 111 -14.89 3.69 13.22
C TYR A 111 -15.19 3.72 14.72
N PHE A 112 -16.14 4.57 15.11
CA PHE A 112 -16.76 4.49 16.42
C PHE A 112 -17.74 3.32 16.48
N GLU A 113 -18.11 2.89 17.68
CA GLU A 113 -19.08 1.81 17.88
C GLU A 113 -20.51 2.17 17.45
N ASP A 114 -20.82 3.44 17.17
CA ASP A 114 -22.08 3.80 16.51
C ASP A 114 -22.04 3.60 14.97
N GLY A 115 -20.86 3.31 14.42
CA GLY A 115 -20.58 3.12 12.99
C GLY A 115 -20.08 4.39 12.28
N SER A 116 -20.01 5.53 12.97
CA SER A 116 -19.49 6.77 12.39
C SER A 116 -17.97 6.71 12.19
N LEU A 117 -17.48 7.36 11.13
CA LEU A 117 -16.04 7.37 10.84
C LEU A 117 -15.28 8.14 11.92
N LYS A 118 -14.26 7.51 12.50
CA LYS A 118 -13.42 8.07 13.56
C LYS A 118 -12.11 8.60 13.02
N SER A 119 -11.42 7.83 12.18
CA SER A 119 -10.21 8.31 11.53
C SER A 119 -9.95 7.64 10.18
N VAL A 120 -9.24 8.35 9.30
CA VAL A 120 -8.68 7.81 8.05
C VAL A 120 -7.18 8.06 8.09
N ARG A 121 -6.39 7.00 7.91
CA ARG A 121 -4.93 7.03 7.99
C ARG A 121 -4.36 6.41 6.73
N ASN A 122 -3.28 6.98 6.20
CA ASN A 122 -2.57 6.40 5.06
C ASN A 122 -1.21 5.87 5.52
N TYR A 123 -0.87 4.67 5.05
CA TYR A 123 0.33 3.95 5.42
C TYR A 123 1.18 3.64 4.18
N LYS A 124 2.49 3.57 4.38
CA LYS A 124 3.45 3.09 3.41
C LYS A 124 4.56 2.36 4.14
N ASN A 125 4.72 1.06 3.89
CA ASN A 125 5.63 0.19 4.62
C ASN A 125 5.52 0.34 6.14
N ASP A 126 4.32 0.17 6.69
CA ASP A 126 4.02 0.24 8.14
C ASP A 126 4.13 1.63 8.78
N GLU A 127 4.58 2.64 8.03
CA GLU A 127 4.69 4.02 8.50
C GLU A 127 3.55 4.90 8.00
N LEU A 128 3.07 5.82 8.84
CA LEU A 128 2.15 6.86 8.39
C LEU A 128 2.78 7.70 7.27
N HIS A 129 2.02 7.85 6.18
CA HIS A 129 2.45 8.58 5.00
C HIS A 129 1.26 9.22 4.30
N GLY A 130 1.36 10.51 3.97
CA GLY A 130 0.25 11.25 3.38
C GLY A 130 -0.70 11.81 4.43
N TRP A 131 -1.99 11.91 4.11
CA TRP A 131 -2.96 12.56 5.00
C TRP A 131 -3.54 11.59 6.01
N VAL A 132 -3.67 12.07 7.25
CA VAL A 132 -4.43 11.50 8.34
C VAL A 132 -5.54 12.48 8.70
N MET A 133 -6.75 11.98 8.85
CA MET A 133 -7.94 12.75 9.21
C MET A 133 -8.58 12.14 10.45
N ASP A 134 -8.87 12.95 11.46
CA ASP A 134 -9.54 12.52 12.69
C ASP A 134 -10.86 13.28 12.83
N TYR A 135 -11.93 12.55 13.15
CA TYR A 135 -13.29 13.03 13.24
C TYR A 135 -13.84 12.84 14.67
N ASP A 136 -14.87 13.59 15.04
CA ASP A 136 -15.63 13.35 16.27
C ASP A 136 -16.85 12.44 16.04
N GLN A 137 -17.54 12.08 17.14
CA GLN A 137 -18.84 11.42 17.10
C GLN A 137 -19.85 12.42 16.50
N GLY A 138 -20.15 12.27 15.21
CA GLY A 138 -20.85 13.26 14.40
C GLY A 138 -20.20 13.54 13.04
N GLU A 139 -19.07 12.89 12.74
CA GLU A 139 -18.32 13.01 11.48
C GLU A 139 -17.82 14.43 11.18
N VAL A 140 -17.60 15.24 12.23
CA VAL A 140 -16.99 16.56 12.07
C VAL A 140 -15.48 16.41 12.10
N LEU A 141 -14.81 16.82 11.02
CA LEU A 141 -13.35 16.80 10.94
C LEU A 141 -12.74 17.70 12.02
N ARG A 142 -11.91 17.10 12.88
CA ARG A 142 -11.19 17.78 13.97
C ARG A 142 -9.75 18.07 13.62
N ASN A 143 -9.08 17.11 13.01
CA ASN A 143 -7.69 17.27 12.64
C ASN A 143 -7.43 16.72 11.24
N ARG A 144 -6.57 17.42 10.50
CA ARG A 144 -5.99 16.94 9.26
C ARG A 144 -4.47 17.09 9.33
N THR A 145 -3.78 15.96 9.35
CA THR A 145 -2.33 15.90 9.56
C THR A 145 -1.65 15.27 8.36
N GLN A 146 -0.63 15.93 7.82
CA GLN A 146 0.23 15.38 6.79
C GLN A 146 1.44 14.72 7.43
N TYR A 147 1.63 13.44 7.12
CA TYR A 147 2.78 12.64 7.52
C TYR A 147 3.72 12.38 6.36
N SER A 148 5.02 12.34 6.65
CA SER A 148 6.06 11.85 5.76
C SER A 148 7.04 11.01 6.56
N LYS A 149 7.12 9.70 6.25
CA LYS A 149 7.99 8.73 6.93
C LYS A 149 7.76 8.74 8.45
N GLY A 150 6.49 8.66 8.85
CA GLY A 150 6.06 8.68 10.25
C GLY A 150 6.16 10.04 10.96
N ARG A 151 6.65 11.12 10.32
CA ARG A 151 6.79 12.45 10.93
C ARG A 151 5.69 13.40 10.47
N VAL A 152 5.20 14.22 11.40
CA VAL A 152 4.25 15.30 11.09
C VAL A 152 4.97 16.42 10.34
N VAL A 153 4.53 16.69 9.12
CA VAL A 153 5.01 17.81 8.30
C VAL A 153 4.11 19.04 8.50
N PHE A 154 2.82 18.78 8.68
CA PHE A 154 1.79 19.80 8.72
C PHE A 154 0.57 19.27 9.46
N ASN A 155 -0.03 20.05 10.35
CA ASN A 155 -1.27 19.70 11.03
C ASN A 155 -2.22 20.89 10.98
N VAL A 156 -3.51 20.62 10.74
CA VAL A 156 -4.59 21.60 10.86
C VAL A 156 -5.60 21.07 11.85
N SER A 157 -5.95 21.88 12.84
CA SER A 157 -6.98 21.60 13.82
C SER A 157 -8.17 22.54 13.65
N PHE A 158 -9.36 21.98 13.76
CA PHE A 158 -10.62 22.69 13.58
C PHE A 158 -11.43 22.69 14.89
N TYR A 159 -11.74 23.88 15.40
CA TYR A 159 -12.38 24.05 16.70
C TYR A 159 -13.88 24.31 16.57
N PRO A 160 -14.71 23.89 17.55
CA PRO A 160 -16.15 24.19 17.53
C PRO A 160 -16.48 25.67 17.44
N SER A 161 -15.56 26.55 17.90
CA SER A 161 -15.71 28.01 17.81
C SER A 161 -15.69 28.55 16.39
N GLY A 162 -15.27 27.74 15.39
CA GLY A 162 -15.03 28.17 14.02
C GLY A 162 -13.61 28.63 13.73
N ASP A 163 -12.78 28.83 14.77
CA ASP A 163 -11.36 29.07 14.59
C ASP A 163 -10.67 27.81 14.03
N THR A 164 -9.59 28.02 13.29
CA THR A 164 -8.71 26.96 12.79
C THR A 164 -7.27 27.28 13.18
N SER A 165 -6.47 26.26 13.51
CA SER A 165 -5.02 26.43 13.69
C SER A 165 -4.26 25.51 12.76
N ALA A 166 -3.12 25.96 12.23
CA ALA A 166 -2.22 25.13 11.46
C ALA A 166 -0.81 25.17 12.03
N ILE A 167 -0.19 24.01 12.21
CA ILE A 167 1.15 23.82 12.76
C ILE A 167 2.04 23.27 11.65
N HIS A 168 3.17 23.91 11.44
CA HIS A 168 4.18 23.49 10.47
C HIS A 168 5.40 22.89 11.18
N GLU A 169 6.08 21.95 10.52
CA GLU A 169 7.30 21.31 11.04
C GLU A 169 8.42 22.29 11.44
N ASN A 170 8.42 23.50 10.87
CA ASN A 170 9.38 24.54 11.21
C ASN A 170 9.05 25.28 12.52
N GLY A 171 8.07 24.83 13.31
CA GLY A 171 7.69 25.42 14.58
C GLY A 171 6.82 26.68 14.46
N ARG A 172 6.09 26.84 13.34
CA ARG A 172 5.16 27.96 13.15
C ARG A 172 3.75 27.46 13.34
N THR A 173 3.02 28.12 14.24
CA THR A 173 1.60 27.87 14.46
C THR A 173 0.80 29.08 14.01
N PHE A 174 0.02 28.89 12.96
CA PHE A 174 -0.90 29.87 12.41
C PHE A 174 -2.26 29.67 13.05
N LEU A 175 -2.91 30.75 13.47
CA LEU A 175 -4.31 30.78 13.82
C LEU A 175 -5.04 31.60 12.76
N PHE A 176 -6.22 31.15 12.39
CA PHE A 176 -7.02 31.75 11.33
C PHE A 176 -8.35 32.26 11.88
N TYR A 177 -8.85 33.32 11.25
CA TYR A 177 -10.27 33.67 11.34
C TYR A 177 -11.12 32.63 10.60
N GLU A 178 -12.43 32.60 10.86
CA GLU A 178 -13.39 31.77 10.12
C GLU A 178 -13.32 31.98 8.59
N THR A 179 -12.90 33.17 8.16
CA THR A 179 -12.69 33.53 6.75
C THR A 179 -11.49 32.84 6.11
N GLY A 180 -10.67 32.11 6.87
CA GLY A 180 -9.41 31.51 6.43
C GLY A 180 -8.23 32.48 6.39
N ARG A 181 -8.42 33.77 6.74
CA ARG A 181 -7.31 34.74 6.84
C ARG A 181 -6.52 34.52 8.12
N VAL A 182 -5.21 34.73 8.05
CA VAL A 182 -4.32 34.62 9.20
C VAL A 182 -4.70 35.69 10.24
N LYS A 183 -4.99 35.22 11.45
CA LYS A 183 -5.28 36.02 12.65
C LYS A 183 -4.01 36.25 13.46
N GLN A 184 -3.21 35.19 13.58
CA GLN A 184 -2.03 35.21 14.42
C GLN A 184 -1.01 34.16 13.96
N VAL A 185 0.28 34.45 14.12
CA VAL A 185 1.36 33.47 14.01
C VAL A 185 2.13 33.43 15.32
N LEU A 186 2.26 32.24 15.88
CA LEU A 186 3.12 31.93 17.01
C LEU A 186 4.39 31.28 16.47
N CYS A 187 5.53 31.79 16.92
CA CYS A 187 6.85 31.28 16.57
C CYS A 187 7.39 30.50 17.75
N THR A 188 7.56 29.19 17.57
CA THR A 188 7.98 28.28 18.63
C THR A 188 9.27 27.57 18.26
N ASN A 189 10.05 27.24 19.26
CA ASN A 189 11.10 26.22 19.18
C ASN A 189 10.68 25.04 20.07
N ASP A 190 11.57 24.07 20.29
CA ASP A 190 11.26 22.86 21.06
C ASP A 190 10.86 23.11 22.53
N ILE A 191 11.12 24.31 23.07
CA ILE A 191 11.03 24.59 24.50
C ILE A 191 10.05 25.73 24.80
N GLU A 192 9.91 26.71 23.91
CA GLU A 192 9.12 27.91 24.18
C GLU A 192 8.55 28.60 22.92
N ILE A 193 7.56 29.45 23.17
CA ILE A 193 7.10 30.46 22.22
C ILE A 193 8.01 31.68 22.37
N PHE A 194 8.78 32.00 21.33
CA PHE A 194 9.72 33.13 21.36
C PHE A 194 9.22 34.36 20.57
N GLY A 195 8.13 34.21 19.81
CA GLY A 195 7.60 35.29 18.99
C GLY A 195 6.12 35.16 18.66
N LEU A 196 5.52 36.30 18.35
CA LEU A 196 4.11 36.45 18.07
C LEU A 196 3.89 37.55 17.05
N VAL A 197 3.11 37.28 16.01
CA VAL A 197 2.64 38.30 15.07
C VAL A 197 1.12 38.23 14.99
N LYS A 198 0.43 39.35 15.20
CA LYS A 198 -1.02 39.45 15.09
C LYS A 198 -1.39 40.27 13.88
N PHE A 199 -2.44 39.83 13.20
CA PHE A 199 -2.96 40.45 12.00
C PHE A 199 -4.41 40.87 12.23
N SER A 200 -4.81 41.89 11.51
CA SER A 200 -6.20 42.32 11.36
C SER A 200 -6.89 41.44 10.32
N ALA A 201 -8.22 41.49 10.28
CA ALA A 201 -9.00 40.72 9.31
C ALA A 201 -8.72 41.12 7.85
N ASP A 202 -8.24 42.34 7.59
CA ASP A 202 -7.79 42.85 6.29
C ASP A 202 -6.32 42.52 5.96
N GLY A 203 -5.61 41.83 6.86
CA GLY A 203 -4.24 41.35 6.64
C GLY A 203 -3.14 42.32 7.10
N ASN A 204 -3.51 43.50 7.61
CA ASN A 204 -2.53 44.43 8.17
C ASN A 204 -1.95 43.91 9.48
N THR A 205 -0.65 44.07 9.68
CA THR A 205 0.01 43.70 10.95
C THR A 205 -0.44 44.62 12.06
N LEU A 206 -1.07 44.06 13.09
CA LEU A 206 -1.51 44.79 14.28
C LEU A 206 -0.43 44.82 15.36
N LYS A 207 0.33 43.74 15.49
CA LYS A 207 1.33 43.58 16.55
C LYS A 207 2.43 42.62 16.15
N ARG A 208 3.67 42.91 16.54
CA ARG A 208 4.80 41.99 16.46
C ARG A 208 5.55 42.00 17.80
N GLU A 209 5.76 40.83 18.37
CA GLU A 209 6.53 40.61 19.59
C GLU A 209 7.58 39.53 19.32
N GLY A 210 8.75 39.68 19.94
CA GLY A 210 9.88 38.78 19.75
C GLY A 210 10.82 39.21 18.61
N PRO A 211 11.77 38.35 18.25
CA PRO A 211 12.83 38.68 17.32
C PRO A 211 12.32 38.81 15.87
N LEU A 212 13.05 39.58 15.07
CA LEU A 212 12.73 39.83 13.66
C LEU A 212 12.60 38.55 12.83
N ASN A 213 13.32 37.48 13.21
CA ASN A 213 13.32 36.18 12.54
C ASN A 213 12.14 35.26 12.91
N CYS A 214 11.16 35.73 13.71
CA CYS A 214 9.94 34.97 13.98
C CYS A 214 9.24 34.57 12.66
N LEU A 215 9.05 35.53 11.75
CA LEU A 215 8.60 35.28 10.38
C LEU A 215 9.76 35.47 9.42
N THR A 216 10.24 34.40 8.82
CA THR A 216 11.25 34.42 7.77
C THR A 216 10.62 34.80 6.42
N LYS A 217 11.46 35.03 5.40
CA LYS A 217 10.98 35.22 4.02
C LYS A 217 10.27 33.97 3.48
N GLU A 218 10.71 32.78 3.90
CA GLU A 218 10.08 31.51 3.51
C GLU A 218 8.69 31.39 4.16
N ASP A 219 8.54 31.83 5.42
CA ASP A 219 7.25 31.86 6.10
C ASP A 219 6.25 32.84 5.46
N SER A 220 6.72 33.81 4.68
CA SER A 220 5.84 34.73 3.95
C SER A 220 5.04 34.02 2.86
N LEU A 221 5.60 32.94 2.27
CA LEU A 221 4.87 32.10 1.31
C LEU A 221 3.77 31.29 2.01
N LEU A 222 3.95 30.98 3.29
CA LEU A 222 2.92 30.32 4.10
C LEU A 222 1.74 31.26 4.33
N LEU A 223 1.98 32.55 4.59
CA LEU A 223 0.91 33.56 4.76
C LEU A 223 0.03 33.71 3.51
N GLU A 224 0.59 33.46 2.32
CA GLU A 224 -0.12 33.54 1.04
C GLU A 224 -0.82 32.23 0.65
N ARG A 225 -0.59 31.13 1.39
CA ARG A 225 -1.18 29.83 1.10
C ARG A 225 -2.66 29.83 1.45
N GLN A 226 -3.47 29.21 0.61
CA GLN A 226 -4.84 28.88 0.97
C GLN A 226 -4.85 27.70 1.94
N TYR A 227 -5.27 27.95 3.17
CA TYR A 227 -5.43 26.91 4.18
C TYR A 227 -6.85 26.35 4.17
N PRO A 228 -7.03 25.09 4.56
CA PRO A 228 -8.34 24.55 4.87
C PRO A 228 -9.05 25.46 5.87
N SER A 229 -10.28 25.82 5.57
CA SER A 229 -11.13 26.66 6.39
C SER A 229 -12.09 25.80 7.22
N TRP A 230 -12.74 26.42 8.21
CA TRP A 230 -13.77 25.74 8.98
C TRP A 230 -14.91 25.16 8.13
N HIS A 231 -15.17 25.72 6.95
CA HIS A 231 -16.20 25.22 6.03
C HIS A 231 -15.81 23.89 5.37
N ASP A 232 -14.53 23.55 5.34
CA ASP A 232 -14.02 22.30 4.75
C ASP A 232 -14.23 21.08 5.68
N LYS A 233 -14.74 21.29 6.90
CA LYS A 233 -14.96 20.23 7.91
C LYS A 233 -15.94 19.13 7.50
N HIS A 234 -16.72 19.36 6.43
CA HIS A 234 -17.74 18.45 5.92
C HIS A 234 -17.46 17.96 4.49
N ALA A 235 -16.30 18.28 3.91
CA ALA A 235 -15.97 17.82 2.56
C ALA A 235 -15.72 16.30 2.58
N LYS A 236 -16.70 15.56 2.05
CA LYS A 236 -16.65 14.12 1.80
C LYS A 236 -15.69 13.79 0.66
#